data_AF-A0A819PYW4-F1
#
_entry.id   AF-A0A819PYW4-F1
#
_cell.length_a   1.000
_cell.length_b   1.000
_cell.length_c   1.000
_cell.angle_alpha   90.00
_cell.angle_beta   90.00
_cell.angle_gamma   90.00
#
_symmetry.space_group_name_H-M   'P 1'
#
loop_
_entity.id
_entity.type
_entity.pdbx_description
1 polymer ?
#
loop_
_entity_poly.entity_id
_entity_poly.type
_entity_poly.pdbx_seq_one_letter_code
_entity_poly.pdbx_strand_id
1 'polypeptide(L)'
;MFQSKLEEQQLCEADLVATRNMAETDHLQQSHPNPSCEYCGKKCDSMNNLNFHKLKECGKISISCALKDHGCSTSVIRAEMLEHYKSEQHQNAIITFICRVLSESTNDQPERGSGMDVDTLPQTTILSSDNVNIQLQKVCQTIDILADGVSTLKGDTQRLSHELLDIRNAIDTWNRDFSALKITIQKERVYLDGLKTNQDVLNQDVASLKQKVDAMQFVS
;
A
#
# COMPACT_ATOMS: atom_id res chain seq x y z
N MET A 1 -33.05 8.83 -36.04
CA MET A 1 -32.98 7.35 -35.99
C MET A 1 -31.55 6.81 -35.84
N PHE A 2 -30.53 7.46 -36.42
CA PHE A 2 -29.13 7.04 -36.27
C PHE A 2 -28.49 7.39 -34.91
N GLN A 3 -28.85 8.52 -34.28
CA GLN A 3 -28.32 8.92 -32.96
C GLN A 3 -28.79 8.00 -31.82
N SER A 4 -30.07 7.62 -31.81
CA SER A 4 -30.64 6.71 -30.80
C SER A 4 -30.00 5.32 -30.80
N LYS A 5 -29.57 4.82 -31.97
CA LYS A 5 -28.85 3.53 -32.06
C LYS A 5 -27.40 3.62 -31.56
N LEU A 6 -26.78 4.79 -31.64
CA LEU A 6 -25.42 5.00 -31.16
C LEU A 6 -25.38 5.11 -29.62
N GLU A 7 -26.41 5.74 -29.03
CA GLU A 7 -26.56 5.84 -27.57
C GLU A 7 -26.90 4.49 -26.92
N GLU A 8 -27.75 3.66 -27.55
CA GLU A 8 -28.01 2.29 -27.08
C GLU A 8 -26.76 1.39 -27.16
N GLN A 9 -25.90 1.60 -28.17
CA GLN A 9 -24.67 0.83 -28.32
C GLN A 9 -23.60 1.23 -27.27
N GLN A 10 -23.54 2.52 -26.90
CA GLN A 10 -22.62 3.01 -25.87
C GLN A 10 -23.03 2.61 -24.44
N LEU A 11 -24.34 2.52 -24.15
CA LEU A 11 -24.83 2.03 -22.85
C LEU A 11 -24.44 0.56 -22.61
N CYS A 12 -24.55 -0.28 -23.64
CA CYS A 12 -24.16 -1.70 -23.59
C CYS A 12 -22.64 -1.89 -23.36
N GLU A 13 -21.80 -1.07 -23.98
CA GLU A 13 -20.34 -1.15 -23.78
C GLU A 13 -19.93 -0.73 -22.37
N ALA A 14 -20.58 0.29 -21.79
CA ALA A 14 -20.32 0.72 -20.42
C ALA A 14 -20.68 -0.36 -19.38
N ASP A 15 -21.82 -1.04 -19.56
CA ASP A 15 -22.25 -2.13 -18.67
C ASP A 15 -21.36 -3.38 -18.80
N LEU A 16 -20.86 -3.68 -20.01
CA LEU A 16 -19.89 -4.77 -20.23
C LEU A 16 -18.52 -4.48 -19.63
N VAL A 17 -18.06 -3.23 -19.67
CA VAL A 17 -16.79 -2.82 -19.02
C VAL A 17 -16.93 -2.82 -17.50
N ALA A 18 -18.06 -2.35 -16.97
CA ALA A 18 -18.33 -2.37 -15.52
C ALA A 18 -18.38 -3.81 -14.98
N THR A 19 -19.09 -4.72 -15.66
CA THR A 19 -19.18 -6.14 -15.27
C THR A 19 -17.84 -6.87 -15.40
N ARG A 20 -17.01 -6.56 -16.41
CA ARG A 20 -15.65 -7.09 -16.54
C ARG A 20 -14.73 -6.64 -15.40
N ASN A 21 -14.79 -5.36 -15.04
CA ASN A 21 -13.99 -4.81 -13.94
C ASN A 21 -14.41 -5.35 -12.57
N MET A 22 -15.71 -5.63 -12.36
CA MET A 22 -16.20 -6.31 -11.16
C MET A 22 -15.74 -7.77 -11.09
N ALA A 23 -15.69 -8.48 -12.22
CA ALA A 23 -15.19 -9.85 -12.28
C ALA A 23 -13.65 -9.94 -12.10
N GLU A 24 -12.88 -8.96 -12.60
CA GLU A 24 -11.42 -8.89 -12.41
C GLU A 24 -11.02 -8.54 -10.97
N THR A 25 -11.82 -7.73 -10.27
CA THR A 25 -11.60 -7.43 -8.85
C THR A 25 -11.91 -8.64 -7.96
N ASP A 26 -12.95 -9.42 -8.28
CA ASP A 26 -13.23 -10.69 -7.58
C ASP A 26 -12.17 -11.76 -7.84
N HIS A 27 -11.59 -11.84 -9.04
CA HIS A 27 -10.55 -12.82 -9.36
C HIS A 27 -9.21 -12.55 -8.67
N LEU A 28 -8.86 -11.27 -8.41
CA LEU A 28 -7.66 -10.90 -7.64
C LEU A 28 -7.81 -11.19 -6.13
N GLN A 29 -9.03 -11.29 -5.61
CA GLN A 29 -9.29 -11.68 -4.21
C GLN A 29 -9.22 -13.21 -3.98
N GLN A 30 -9.33 -14.03 -5.02
CA GLN A 30 -9.41 -15.51 -4.92
C GLN A 30 -8.07 -16.26 -5.07
N SER A 31 -6.96 -15.58 -5.34
CA SER A 31 -5.72 -16.26 -5.75
C SER A 31 -4.88 -16.88 -4.62
N HIS A 32 -5.24 -16.69 -3.35
CA HIS A 32 -4.62 -17.42 -2.23
C HIS A 32 -5.67 -17.81 -1.18
N PRO A 33 -6.04 -19.10 -1.05
CA PRO A 33 -7.07 -19.53 -0.08
C PRO A 33 -6.65 -19.45 1.40
N ASN A 34 -5.53 -18.80 1.72
CA ASN A 34 -5.09 -18.54 3.10
C ASN A 34 -3.89 -17.56 3.14
N PRO A 35 -4.06 -16.26 2.82
CA PRO A 35 -2.94 -15.33 2.84
C PRO A 35 -2.40 -15.18 4.28
N SER A 36 -1.08 -15.27 4.43
CA SER A 36 -0.41 -15.13 5.72
C SER A 36 0.15 -13.73 5.93
N CYS A 37 0.12 -13.29 7.18
CA CYS A 37 0.76 -12.05 7.57
C CYS A 37 2.28 -12.24 7.59
N GLU A 38 2.99 -11.54 6.72
CA GLU A 38 4.47 -11.54 6.64
C GLU A 38 5.14 -11.08 7.94
N TYR A 39 4.39 -10.40 8.81
CA TYR A 39 4.92 -9.77 10.02
C TYR A 39 4.81 -10.64 11.26
N CYS A 40 3.79 -11.49 11.34
CA CYS A 40 3.53 -12.32 12.52
C CYS A 40 3.24 -13.80 12.17
N GLY A 41 3.19 -14.14 10.89
CA GLY A 41 2.90 -15.49 10.40
C GLY A 41 1.43 -15.92 10.51
N LYS A 42 0.52 -15.11 11.06
CA LYS A 42 -0.90 -15.45 11.20
C LYS A 42 -1.53 -15.67 9.82
N LYS A 43 -2.07 -16.86 9.59
CA LYS A 43 -2.88 -17.17 8.41
C LYS A 43 -4.26 -16.54 8.54
N CYS A 44 -4.70 -15.85 7.49
CA CYS A 44 -6.02 -15.27 7.40
C CYS A 44 -6.80 -15.99 6.31
N ASP A 45 -8.10 -16.13 6.51
CA ASP A 45 -9.07 -16.76 5.61
C ASP A 45 -9.37 -15.95 4.34
N SER A 46 -9.04 -14.66 4.33
CA SER A 46 -9.17 -13.80 3.14
C SER A 46 -8.15 -12.67 3.13
N MET A 47 -7.95 -12.07 1.95
CA MET A 47 -7.09 -10.88 1.80
C MET A 47 -7.63 -9.67 2.59
N ASN A 48 -8.96 -9.53 2.69
CA ASN A 48 -9.60 -8.48 3.48
C ASN A 48 -9.34 -8.66 4.97
N ASN A 49 -9.42 -9.89 5.48
CA ASN A 49 -9.10 -10.19 6.87
C ASN A 49 -7.61 -10.05 7.16
N LEU A 50 -6.73 -10.37 6.19
CA LEU A 50 -5.30 -10.06 6.29
C LEU A 50 -5.06 -8.54 6.37
N ASN A 51 -5.71 -7.75 5.53
CA ASN A 51 -5.59 -6.29 5.55
C ASN A 51 -6.07 -5.69 6.88
N PHE A 52 -7.24 -6.13 7.37
CA PHE A 52 -7.74 -5.75 8.69
C PHE A 52 -6.77 -6.15 9.80
N HIS A 53 -6.25 -7.37 9.75
CA HIS A 53 -5.27 -7.87 10.68
C HIS A 53 -4.00 -7.00 10.68
N LYS A 54 -3.40 -6.73 9.51
CA LYS A 54 -2.22 -5.86 9.37
C LYS A 54 -2.47 -4.47 9.96
N LEU A 55 -3.67 -3.91 9.73
CA LEU A 55 -4.02 -2.55 10.15
C LEU A 55 -4.38 -2.42 11.64
N LYS A 56 -5.04 -3.42 12.24
CA LYS A 56 -5.68 -3.27 13.56
C LYS A 56 -5.17 -4.22 14.64
N GLU A 57 -4.69 -5.40 14.27
CA GLU A 57 -4.34 -6.46 15.21
C GLU A 57 -2.83 -6.70 15.27
N CYS A 58 -2.15 -6.65 14.11
CA CYS A 58 -0.75 -7.04 13.96
C CYS A 58 0.19 -6.14 14.77
N GLY A 59 -0.16 -4.87 14.98
CA GLY A 59 0.63 -3.93 15.78
C GLY A 59 0.79 -4.33 17.26
N LYS A 60 -0.10 -5.19 17.77
CA LYS A 60 -0.12 -5.63 19.18
C LYS A 60 0.66 -6.92 19.43
N ILE A 61 1.20 -7.54 18.39
CA ILE A 61 1.93 -8.80 18.50
C ILE A 61 3.38 -8.51 18.91
N SER A 62 3.88 -9.24 19.91
CA SER A 62 5.30 -9.20 20.26
C SER A 62 6.12 -9.93 19.19
N ILE A 63 7.13 -9.26 18.67
CA ILE A 63 8.09 -9.85 17.73
C ILE A 63 9.49 -9.82 18.36
N SER A 64 10.25 -10.88 18.13
CA SER A 64 11.66 -10.92 18.55
C SER A 64 12.50 -10.06 17.62
N CYS A 65 13.47 -9.35 18.20
CA CYS A 65 14.43 -8.60 17.42
C CYS A 65 15.28 -9.51 16.50
N ALA A 66 15.52 -9.07 15.27
CA ALA A 66 16.38 -9.80 14.32
C ALA A 66 17.83 -9.93 14.81
N LEU A 67 18.26 -9.06 15.73
CA LEU A 67 19.59 -9.10 16.34
C LEU A 67 19.63 -9.88 17.65
N LYS A 68 18.67 -10.79 17.88
CA LYS A 68 18.61 -11.63 19.09
C LYS A 68 19.90 -12.42 19.31
N ASP A 69 20.45 -12.99 18.24
CA ASP A 69 21.69 -13.78 18.28
C ASP A 69 22.97 -12.92 18.37
N HIS A 70 22.79 -11.59 18.36
CA HIS A 70 23.84 -10.58 18.50
C HIS A 70 23.69 -9.77 19.79
N GLY A 71 22.89 -10.26 20.76
CA GLY A 71 22.77 -9.67 22.11
C GLY A 71 21.50 -8.83 22.34
N CYS A 72 20.64 -8.67 21.32
CA CYS A 72 19.38 -7.93 21.46
C CYS A 72 18.20 -8.87 21.77
N SER A 73 18.12 -9.37 23.01
CA SER A 73 17.12 -10.38 23.40
C SER A 73 15.71 -9.85 23.64
N THR A 74 15.49 -8.55 23.53
CA THR A 74 14.20 -7.92 23.84
C THR A 74 13.16 -8.24 22.77
N SER A 75 12.01 -8.76 23.21
CA SER A 75 10.81 -8.89 22.39
C SER A 75 9.91 -7.71 22.69
N VAL A 76 9.57 -6.94 21.66
CA VAL A 76 8.72 -5.75 21.77
C VAL A 76 7.49 -5.94 20.90
N ILE A 77 6.40 -5.25 21.23
CA ILE A 77 5.27 -5.20 20.31
C ILE A 77 5.70 -4.51 19.02
N ARG A 78 5.18 -4.97 17.89
CA ARG A 78 5.56 -4.44 16.58
C ARG A 78 5.39 -2.92 16.47
N ALA A 79 4.36 -2.35 17.10
CA ALA A 79 4.16 -0.90 17.12
C ALA A 79 5.30 -0.13 17.81
N GLU A 80 6.00 -0.75 18.75
CA GLU A 80 7.09 -0.15 19.54
C GLU A 80 8.48 -0.47 18.97
N MET A 81 8.58 -1.26 17.88
CA MET A 81 9.86 -1.62 17.29
C MET A 81 10.70 -0.42 16.87
N LEU A 82 10.05 0.66 16.41
CA LEU A 82 10.76 1.87 16.02
C LEU A 82 11.49 2.53 17.21
N GLU A 83 10.88 2.53 18.39
CA GLU A 83 11.54 3.02 19.61
C GLU A 83 12.56 2.02 20.13
N HIS A 84 12.31 0.72 19.98
CA HIS A 84 13.29 -0.32 20.30
C HIS A 84 14.60 -0.17 19.53
N TYR A 85 14.56 0.20 18.24
CA TYR A 85 15.78 0.44 17.43
C TYR A 85 16.67 1.57 17.98
N LYS A 86 16.11 2.46 18.80
CA LYS A 86 16.87 3.55 19.45
C LYS A 86 17.46 3.13 20.80
N SER A 87 17.09 1.97 21.35
CA SER A 87 17.58 1.51 22.64
C SER A 87 19.08 1.19 22.60
N GLU A 88 19.81 1.47 23.69
CA GLU A 88 21.24 1.17 23.81
C GLU A 88 21.53 -0.31 23.58
N GLN A 89 20.64 -1.20 24.06
CA GLN A 89 20.79 -2.64 23.83
C GLN A 89 20.80 -3.00 22.33
N HIS A 90 19.90 -2.38 21.55
CA HIS A 90 19.84 -2.63 20.11
C HIS A 90 21.07 -2.05 19.39
N GLN A 91 21.49 -0.85 19.76
CA GLN A 91 22.70 -0.21 19.21
C GLN A 91 23.96 -1.04 19.51
N ASN A 92 24.10 -1.53 20.74
CA ASN A 92 25.21 -2.40 21.14
C ASN A 92 25.20 -3.74 20.38
N ALA A 93 24.02 -4.28 20.08
CA ALA A 93 23.90 -5.49 19.26
C ALA A 93 24.28 -5.23 17.79
N ILE A 94 23.96 -4.06 17.24
CA ILE A 94 24.44 -3.65 15.90
C ILE A 94 25.96 -3.58 15.88
N ILE A 95 26.58 -2.92 16.86
CA ILE A 95 28.04 -2.81 16.96
C ILE A 95 28.67 -4.20 17.06
N THR A 96 28.11 -5.07 17.91
CA THR A 96 28.58 -6.45 18.08
C THR A 96 28.49 -7.24 16.77
N PHE A 97 27.38 -7.10 16.04
CA PHE A 97 27.20 -7.71 14.72
C PHE A 97 28.25 -7.21 13.72
N ILE A 98 28.47 -5.90 13.63
CA ILE A 98 29.47 -5.31 12.74
C ILE A 98 30.88 -5.80 13.08
N CYS A 99 31.27 -5.77 14.37
CA CYS A 99 32.57 -6.26 14.81
C CYS A 99 32.79 -7.74 14.46
N ARG A 100 31.76 -8.59 14.57
CA ARG A 100 31.83 -10.00 14.15
C ARG A 100 32.04 -10.15 12.65
N VAL A 101 31.24 -9.48 11.82
CA VAL A 101 31.37 -9.53 10.35
C VAL A 101 32.75 -9.04 9.91
N LEU A 102 33.28 -7.98 10.54
CA LEU A 102 34.61 -7.47 10.24
C LEU A 102 35.73 -8.44 10.66
N SER A 103 35.56 -9.19 11.75
CA SER A 103 36.54 -10.18 12.24
C SER A 103 36.52 -11.49 11.44
N GLU A 104 35.37 -11.90 10.89
CA GLU A 104 35.25 -13.10 10.07
C GLU A 104 35.87 -12.92 8.66
N SER A 105 36.00 -11.68 8.20
CA SER A 105 36.61 -11.34 6.90
C SER A 105 38.15 -11.46 6.84
N THR A 106 38.82 -11.84 7.95
CA THR A 106 40.29 -11.98 8.01
C THR A 106 40.80 -13.43 8.09
N ASN A 107 39.93 -14.44 7.94
CA ASN A 107 40.33 -15.85 8.05
C ASN A 107 40.33 -16.57 6.68
N ASP A 108 41.31 -16.24 5.85
CA ASP A 108 41.72 -17.09 4.72
C ASP A 108 43.01 -17.87 5.07
N GLN A 109 42.81 -19.06 5.67
CA GLN A 109 43.60 -20.32 5.61
C GLN A 109 45.10 -20.36 6.05
N PRO A 110 45.72 -21.55 6.25
CA PRO A 110 45.25 -22.84 6.79
C PRO A 110 46.15 -23.37 7.94
N GLU A 111 45.58 -24.08 8.93
CA GLU A 111 46.40 -24.84 9.88
C GLU A 111 46.97 -26.11 9.23
N ARG A 112 48.31 -26.17 9.13
CA ARG A 112 49.06 -27.41 8.97
C ARG A 112 50.35 -27.32 9.77
N GLY A 113 50.47 -28.19 10.77
CA GLY A 113 51.78 -28.68 11.21
C GLY A 113 52.09 -28.54 12.70
N SER A 114 51.83 -29.64 13.42
CA SER A 114 52.74 -30.32 14.34
C SER A 114 53.35 -29.53 15.51
N GLY A 115 53.14 -30.07 16.71
CA GLY A 115 53.49 -29.45 17.97
C GLY A 115 54.98 -29.28 18.26
N MET A 116 55.25 -28.46 19.28
CA MET A 116 56.12 -28.74 20.42
C MET A 116 55.87 -27.67 21.50
N ASP A 117 55.79 -28.11 22.75
CA ASP A 117 55.61 -27.26 23.94
C ASP A 117 56.76 -26.27 24.11
N VAL A 118 56.45 -24.98 24.26
CA VAL A 118 57.33 -23.98 24.89
C VAL A 118 56.47 -22.97 25.65
N ASP A 119 56.66 -22.93 26.97
CA ASP A 119 56.14 -21.92 27.89
C ASP A 119 56.26 -20.52 27.28
N THR A 120 55.11 -19.91 26.97
CA THR A 120 55.04 -18.52 26.53
C THR A 120 54.05 -17.78 27.43
N LEU A 121 54.59 -16.81 28.18
CA LEU A 121 53.93 -15.70 28.86
C LEU A 121 52.70 -15.19 28.08
N PRO A 122 51.67 -14.58 28.72
CA PRO A 122 50.47 -14.13 28.02
C PRO A 122 50.87 -13.17 26.90
N GLN A 123 50.72 -13.61 25.65
CA GLN A 123 50.78 -12.73 24.50
C GLN A 123 49.57 -11.79 24.63
N THR A 124 49.84 -10.66 25.25
CA THR A 124 49.05 -9.45 25.04
C THR A 124 49.15 -9.19 23.55
N THR A 125 48.13 -9.58 22.78
CA THR A 125 48.03 -9.24 21.37
C THR A 125 47.99 -7.72 21.29
N ILE A 126 49.15 -7.10 21.10
CA ILE A 126 49.25 -5.70 20.72
C ILE A 126 48.66 -5.65 19.31
N LEU A 127 47.37 -5.31 19.23
CA LEU A 127 46.71 -4.97 17.97
C LEU A 127 47.53 -3.84 17.33
N SER A 128 48.19 -4.16 16.22
CA SER A 128 48.97 -3.18 15.46
C SER A 128 48.07 -1.99 15.08
N SER A 129 48.54 -0.77 15.36
CA SER A 129 47.85 0.50 15.07
C SER A 129 47.38 0.61 13.61
N ASP A 130 48.09 -0.07 12.70
CA ASP A 130 47.78 -0.10 11.27
C ASP A 130 46.49 -0.88 10.97
N ASN A 131 46.21 -1.96 11.70
CA ASN A 131 44.99 -2.75 11.52
C ASN A 131 43.75 -1.96 11.95
N VAL A 132 43.86 -1.20 13.04
CA VAL A 132 42.77 -0.32 13.52
C VAL A 132 42.49 0.79 12.51
N ASN A 133 43.54 1.37 11.90
CA ASN A 133 43.39 2.41 10.90
C ASN A 133 42.70 1.90 9.62
N ILE A 134 43.07 0.71 9.14
CA ILE A 134 42.42 0.06 7.99
C ILE A 134 40.93 -0.21 8.26
N GLN A 135 40.59 -0.70 9.46
CA GLN A 135 39.20 -0.95 9.84
C GLN A 135 38.41 0.37 9.97
N LEU A 136 39.01 1.41 10.55
CA LEU A 136 38.40 2.74 10.62
C LEU A 136 38.12 3.31 9.23
N GLN A 137 39.04 3.13 8.28
CA GLN A 137 38.84 3.57 6.90
C GLN A 137 37.67 2.85 6.23
N LYS A 138 37.52 1.53 6.43
CA LYS A 138 36.36 0.76 5.93
C LYS A 138 35.05 1.23 6.55
N VAL A 139 35.06 1.54 7.84
CA VAL A 139 33.90 2.11 8.55
C VAL A 139 33.53 3.47 7.96
N CYS A 140 34.49 4.37 7.74
CA CYS A 140 34.24 5.66 7.10
C CYS A 140 33.64 5.50 5.69
N GLN A 141 34.18 4.60 4.87
CA GLN A 141 33.61 4.31 3.53
C GLN A 141 32.18 3.79 3.60
N THR A 142 31.88 2.94 4.59
CA THR A 142 30.53 2.42 4.81
C THR A 142 29.59 3.55 5.23
N ILE A 143 30.05 4.46 6.11
CA ILE A 143 29.30 5.64 6.53
C ILE A 143 29.00 6.55 5.32
N ASP A 144 29.96 6.77 4.43
CA ASP A 144 29.76 7.59 3.23
C ASP A 144 28.69 6.98 2.31
N ILE A 145 28.77 5.67 2.04
CA ILE A 145 27.76 4.95 1.24
C ILE A 145 26.37 5.06 1.88
N LEU A 146 26.28 4.91 3.21
CA LEU A 146 25.02 5.06 3.94
C LEU A 146 24.50 6.51 3.88
N ALA A 147 25.37 7.51 3.97
CA ALA A 147 25.00 8.91 3.88
C ALA A 147 24.42 9.26 2.49
N ASP A 148 24.99 8.72 1.42
CA ASP A 148 24.46 8.84 0.06
C ASP A 148 23.10 8.16 -0.10
N GLY A 149 22.95 6.96 0.47
CA GLY A 149 21.68 6.23 0.50
C GLY A 149 20.58 7.03 1.23
N VAL A 150 20.89 7.60 2.39
CA VAL A 150 19.97 8.47 3.15
C VAL A 150 19.59 9.71 2.35
N SER A 151 20.55 10.33 1.66
CA SER A 151 20.31 11.51 0.82
C SER A 151 19.38 11.18 -0.36
N THR A 152 19.57 10.03 -0.98
CA THR A 152 18.70 9.53 -2.06
C THR A 152 17.28 9.29 -1.54
N LEU A 153 17.13 8.56 -0.43
CA LEU A 153 15.84 8.26 0.18
C LEU A 153 15.08 9.54 0.60
N LYS A 154 15.81 10.55 1.08
CA LYS A 154 15.24 11.87 1.39
C LYS A 154 14.65 12.52 0.14
N GLY A 155 15.37 12.47 -0.99
CA GLY A 155 14.87 12.96 -2.28
C GLY A 155 13.61 12.21 -2.74
N ASP A 156 13.60 10.89 -2.65
CA ASP A 156 12.43 10.07 -2.99
C ASP A 156 11.23 10.38 -2.09
N THR A 157 11.45 10.57 -0.79
CA THR A 157 10.41 10.96 0.17
C THR A 157 9.79 12.31 -0.19
N GLN A 158 10.62 13.28 -0.59
CA GLN A 158 10.14 14.58 -1.06
C GLN A 158 9.34 14.44 -2.36
N ARG A 159 9.82 13.65 -3.33
CA ARG A 159 9.09 13.39 -4.58
C ARG A 159 7.71 12.78 -4.32
N LEU A 160 7.65 11.71 -3.53
CA LEU A 160 6.39 11.07 -3.13
C LEU A 160 5.44 12.04 -2.42
N SER A 161 5.98 12.94 -1.59
CA SER A 161 5.15 13.98 -0.95
C SER A 161 4.53 14.95 -1.95
N HIS A 162 5.22 15.28 -3.04
CA HIS A 162 4.66 16.13 -4.10
C HIS A 162 3.61 15.37 -4.90
N GLU A 163 3.90 14.11 -5.29
CA GLU A 163 2.95 13.26 -6.00
C GLU A 163 1.64 13.07 -5.20
N LEU A 164 1.73 12.87 -3.87
CA LEU A 164 0.56 12.80 -3.01
C LEU A 164 -0.24 14.11 -2.98
N LEU A 165 0.42 15.26 -3.03
CA LEU A 165 -0.23 16.56 -3.10
C LEU A 165 -0.98 16.71 -4.43
N ASP A 166 -0.36 16.33 -5.55
CA ASP A 166 -0.96 16.39 -6.87
C ASP A 166 -2.18 15.48 -7.00
N ILE A 167 -2.09 14.25 -6.50
CA ILE A 167 -3.22 13.31 -6.44
C ILE A 167 -4.36 13.91 -5.62
N ARG A 168 -4.06 14.52 -4.47
CA ARG A 168 -5.08 15.16 -3.64
C ARG A 168 -5.79 16.30 -4.37
N ASN A 169 -5.03 17.16 -5.05
CA ASN A 169 -5.59 18.27 -5.83
C ASN A 169 -6.47 17.78 -6.99
N ALA A 170 -6.08 16.66 -7.62
CA ALA A 170 -6.90 16.01 -8.65
C ALA A 170 -8.22 15.49 -8.08
N ILE A 171 -8.18 14.81 -6.91
CA ILE A 171 -9.39 14.34 -6.21
C ILE A 171 -10.32 15.51 -5.87
N ASP A 172 -9.79 16.63 -5.37
CA ASP A 172 -10.59 17.82 -5.04
C ASP A 172 -11.25 18.43 -6.30
N THR A 173 -10.58 18.33 -7.45
CA THR A 173 -11.14 18.76 -8.73
C THR A 173 -12.25 17.82 -9.19
N TRP A 174 -12.02 16.51 -9.17
CA TRP A 174 -13.04 15.52 -9.52
C TRP A 174 -14.27 15.60 -8.62
N ASN A 175 -14.09 15.88 -7.32
CA ASN A 175 -15.21 16.09 -6.40
C ASN A 175 -16.07 17.31 -6.77
N ARG A 176 -15.44 18.40 -7.23
CA ARG A 176 -16.16 19.58 -7.72
C ARG A 176 -16.93 19.27 -8.99
N ASP A 177 -16.30 18.59 -9.95
CA ASP A 177 -16.93 18.22 -11.22
C ASP A 177 -18.10 17.25 -10.99
N PHE A 178 -17.91 16.26 -10.11
CA PHE A 178 -18.98 15.33 -9.71
C PHE A 178 -20.16 16.05 -9.07
N SER A 179 -19.89 17.05 -8.23
CA SER A 179 -20.94 17.87 -7.60
C SER A 179 -21.70 18.69 -8.63
N ALA A 180 -21.00 19.28 -9.61
CA ALA A 180 -21.62 20.01 -10.71
C ALA A 180 -22.50 19.08 -11.58
N LEU A 181 -21.99 17.90 -11.93
CA LEU A 181 -22.73 16.90 -12.69
C LEU A 181 -24.00 16.46 -11.95
N LYS A 182 -23.90 16.23 -10.63
CA LYS A 182 -25.05 15.89 -9.78
C LYS A 182 -26.15 16.95 -9.83
N ILE A 183 -25.79 18.23 -9.81
CA ILE A 183 -26.75 19.34 -9.94
C ILE A 183 -27.42 19.33 -11.32
N THR A 184 -26.65 19.12 -12.39
CA THR A 184 -27.19 19.02 -13.76
C THR A 184 -28.21 17.88 -13.88
N ILE A 185 -27.89 16.70 -13.36
CA ILE A 185 -28.80 15.54 -13.36
C ILE A 185 -30.08 15.85 -12.59
N GLN A 186 -29.99 16.54 -11.45
CA GLN A 186 -31.17 16.95 -10.69
C GLN A 186 -32.05 17.92 -11.48
N LYS A 187 -31.45 18.86 -12.21
CA LYS A 187 -32.18 19.80 -13.07
C LYS A 187 -32.91 19.08 -14.20
N GLU A 188 -32.25 18.13 -14.86
CA GLU A 188 -32.85 17.33 -15.93
C GLU A 188 -34.01 16.47 -15.42
N ARG A 189 -33.88 15.89 -14.23
CA ARG A 189 -34.98 15.16 -13.59
C ARG A 189 -36.23 16.03 -13.41
N VAL A 190 -36.08 17.24 -12.87
CA VAL A 190 -37.20 18.18 -12.68
C VAL A 190 -37.87 18.53 -14.01
N TYR A 191 -37.07 18.72 -15.07
CA TYR A 191 -37.59 18.98 -16.40
C TYR A 191 -38.40 17.78 -16.94
N LEU A 192 -37.88 16.55 -16.78
CA LEU A 192 -38.58 15.32 -17.18
C LEU A 192 -39.90 15.13 -16.42
N ASP A 193 -39.94 15.42 -15.12
CA ASP A 193 -41.17 15.36 -14.33
C ASP A 193 -42.24 16.34 -14.85
N GLY A 194 -41.81 17.53 -15.28
CA GLY A 194 -42.68 18.50 -15.95
C GLY A 194 -43.23 18.00 -17.29
N LEU A 195 -42.39 17.39 -18.12
CA LEU A 195 -42.83 16.77 -19.38
C LEU A 195 -43.83 15.63 -19.15
N LYS A 196 -43.60 14.80 -18.13
CA LYS A 196 -44.51 13.71 -17.76
C LYS A 196 -45.89 14.25 -17.36
N THR A 197 -45.91 15.31 -16.55
CA THR A 197 -47.17 15.98 -16.16
C THR A 197 -47.93 16.50 -17.38
N ASN A 198 -47.24 17.13 -18.33
CA ASN A 198 -47.85 17.62 -19.56
C ASN A 198 -48.40 16.47 -20.43
N GLN A 199 -47.68 15.35 -20.49
CA GLN A 199 -48.12 14.15 -21.19
C GLN A 199 -49.41 13.57 -20.57
N ASP A 200 -49.52 13.55 -19.24
CA ASP A 200 -50.70 13.07 -18.54
C ASP A 200 -51.93 13.96 -18.83
N VAL A 201 -51.76 15.29 -18.82
CA VAL A 201 -52.81 16.25 -19.19
C VAL A 201 -53.27 16.02 -20.63
N LEU A 202 -52.34 15.90 -21.58
CA LEU A 202 -52.68 15.68 -22.98
C LEU A 202 -53.42 14.35 -23.18
N ASN A 203 -53.01 13.29 -22.48
CA ASN A 203 -53.70 12.01 -22.51
C ASN A 203 -55.14 12.12 -21.98
N GLN A 204 -55.36 12.90 -20.91
CA GLN A 204 -56.69 13.17 -20.36
C GLN A 204 -57.57 13.94 -21.35
N ASP A 205 -57.03 14.98 -21.99
CA ASP A 205 -57.75 15.78 -22.99
C ASP A 205 -58.15 14.93 -24.21
N VAL A 206 -57.24 14.08 -24.69
CA VAL A 206 -57.53 13.14 -25.78
C VAL A 206 -58.64 12.16 -25.40
N ALA A 207 -58.63 11.62 -24.18
CA ALA A 207 -59.69 10.73 -23.70
C ALA A 207 -61.06 11.44 -23.64
N SER A 208 -61.07 12.68 -23.13
CA SER A 208 -62.27 13.52 -23.07
C SER A 208 -62.82 13.85 -24.47
N LEU A 209 -61.94 14.19 -25.41
CA LEU A 209 -62.31 14.44 -26.81
C LEU A 209 -62.90 13.19 -27.48
N LYS A 210 -62.28 12.02 -27.28
CA LYS A 210 -62.83 10.74 -27.80
C LYS A 210 -64.25 10.51 -27.30
N GLN A 211 -64.50 10.67 -26.00
CA GLN A 211 -65.83 10.51 -25.42
C GLN A 211 -66.87 11.46 -26.05
N LYS A 212 -66.51 12.72 -26.29
CA LYS A 212 -67.41 13.69 -26.94
C LYS A 212 -67.68 13.33 -28.40
N VAL A 213 -66.67 12.87 -29.13
CA VAL A 213 -66.83 12.41 -30.52
C VAL A 213 -67.76 11.20 -30.57
N ASP A 214 -67.56 10.21 -29.70
CA ASP A 214 -68.41 9.02 -29.62
C ASP A 214 -69.86 9.42 -29.30
N ALA A 215 -70.08 10.33 -28.35
CA ALA A 215 -71.41 10.83 -28.01
C ALA A 215 -72.12 11.51 -29.21
N MET A 216 -71.39 12.24 -30.04
CA MET A 216 -71.96 12.86 -31.25
C MET A 216 -72.36 11.83 -32.31
N GLN A 217 -71.64 10.71 -32.42
CA GLN A 217 -71.97 9.64 -33.37
C GLN A 217 -73.31 8.95 -33.05
N PHE A 218 -73.82 9.01 -31.82
CA PHE A 218 -75.12 8.45 -31.43
C PHE A 218 -76.30 9.42 -31.58
N VAL A 219 -76.06 10.68 -31.97
CA VAL A 219 -77.09 11.73 -32.10
C VAL A 219 -77.46 11.99 -33.58
N SER A 220 -76.82 11.31 -34.54
CA SER A 220 -77.18 11.30 -35.97
C SER A 220 -77.93 10.01 -36.35
#